data_AF-A0A7X5YA37-F1
#
_entry.id   AF-A0A7X5YA37-F1
#
_cell.length_a   1.000
_cell.length_b   1.000
_cell.length_c   1.000
_cell.angle_alpha   90.00
_cell.angle_beta   90.00
_cell.angle_gamma   90.00
#
_symmetry.space_group_name_H-M   'P 1'
#
loop_
_entity.id
_entity.type
_entity.pdbx_description
1 polymer ?
#
loop_
_entity_poly.entity_id
_entity_poly.type
_entity_poly.pdbx_seq_one_letter_code
_entity_poly.pdbx_strand_id
1 'polypeptide(L)'
;MLGLLSGTSLLTQAQPQYVEPAIKIGVFDSEGNPIDKPKVIVYDSLHRFVKEEVVNKTDFKGQIKKIEIQNFGTYYLQFSKEGYEPIEEVRVTWKNDMVNRSPIVKMKLLNASKSLSWMWWEIGAVMLLMALQGYKIFRKKYNNKNL
;
A
#
# COMPACT_ATOMS: atom_id res chain seq x y z
N MET A 1 23.43 10.86 -70.13
CA MET A 1 22.38 10.91 -69.08
C MET A 1 22.47 9.62 -68.30
N LEU A 2 22.95 9.68 -67.04
CA LEU A 2 22.14 9.53 -65.79
C LEU A 2 21.54 8.11 -65.64
N GLY A 3 21.76 7.37 -64.55
CA GLY A 3 22.34 7.74 -63.27
C GLY A 3 22.58 6.55 -62.34
N LEU A 4 23.47 6.77 -61.38
CA LEU A 4 23.75 5.92 -60.23
C LEU A 4 22.57 5.96 -59.25
N LEU A 5 21.98 4.79 -58.95
CA LEU A 5 21.00 4.64 -57.89
C LEU A 5 21.72 4.56 -56.53
N SER A 6 21.94 5.71 -55.91
CA SER A 6 22.34 5.80 -54.51
C SER A 6 21.14 5.52 -53.61
N GLY A 7 20.99 4.27 -53.20
CA GLY A 7 20.05 3.86 -52.15
C GLY A 7 20.63 4.23 -50.77
N THR A 8 20.43 5.47 -50.33
CA THR A 8 20.63 5.81 -48.92
C THR A 8 19.45 5.28 -48.13
N SER A 9 19.63 4.15 -47.45
CA SER A 9 18.67 3.72 -46.42
C SER A 9 18.73 4.74 -45.28
N LEU A 10 17.77 5.66 -45.24
CA LEU A 10 17.52 6.48 -44.07
C LEU A 10 17.08 5.53 -42.95
N LEU A 11 18.03 5.13 -42.11
CA LEU A 11 17.74 4.60 -40.78
C LEU A 11 17.12 5.76 -39.99
N THR A 12 15.81 5.93 -40.13
CA THR A 12 15.02 6.76 -39.23
C THR A 12 15.13 6.13 -37.84
N GLN A 13 16.11 6.57 -37.05
CA GLN A 13 16.11 6.31 -35.61
C GLN A 13 14.82 6.92 -35.08
N ALA A 14 13.86 6.06 -34.72
CA ALA A 14 12.71 6.48 -33.94
C ALA A 14 13.26 7.12 -32.66
N GLN A 15 13.07 8.44 -32.51
CA GLN A 15 13.38 9.09 -31.26
C GLN A 15 12.57 8.40 -30.16
N PRO A 16 13.19 7.99 -29.03
CA PRO A 16 12.44 7.43 -27.93
C PRO A 16 11.42 8.47 -27.48
N GLN A 17 10.13 8.17 -27.67
CA GLN A 17 9.05 8.99 -27.14
C GLN A 17 9.30 9.16 -25.64
N TYR A 18 9.38 10.40 -25.17
CA TYR A 18 9.44 10.68 -23.75
C TYR A 18 8.12 10.19 -23.13
N VAL A 19 8.20 9.11 -22.38
CA VAL A 19 7.09 8.59 -21.59
C VAL A 19 7.37 8.98 -20.15
N GLU A 20 6.44 9.69 -19.52
CA GLU A 20 6.54 9.99 -18.09
C GLU A 20 6.70 8.68 -17.30
N PRO A 21 7.69 8.61 -16.40
CA PRO A 21 7.94 7.39 -15.67
C PRO A 21 6.79 7.13 -14.71
N ALA A 22 6.24 5.92 -14.76
CA ALA A 22 5.15 5.53 -13.87
C ALA A 22 5.28 4.09 -13.40
N ILE A 23 5.14 3.88 -12.09
CA ILE A 23 5.11 2.55 -11.50
C ILE A 23 3.76 1.92 -11.80
N LYS A 24 3.77 0.88 -12.60
CA LYS A 24 2.58 0.07 -12.85
C LYS A 24 2.48 -0.96 -11.72
N ILE A 25 1.51 -0.84 -10.79
CA ILE A 25 1.22 -1.84 -9.74
C ILE A 25 -0.17 -2.50 -9.79
N GLY A 26 -0.22 -3.82 -9.55
CA GLY A 26 -1.44 -4.58 -9.37
C GLY A 26 -1.67 -4.92 -7.89
N VAL A 27 -2.88 -4.72 -7.36
CA VAL A 27 -3.21 -4.98 -5.94
C VAL A 27 -4.38 -5.95 -5.87
N PHE A 28 -4.15 -7.10 -5.24
CA PHE A 28 -5.09 -8.21 -5.16
C PHE A 28 -5.25 -8.67 -3.72
N ASP A 29 -6.35 -9.34 -3.42
CA ASP A 29 -6.48 -10.08 -2.18
C ASP A 29 -5.73 -11.42 -2.24
N SER A 30 -5.78 -12.18 -1.16
CA SER A 30 -5.17 -13.51 -1.09
C SER A 30 -5.77 -14.54 -2.03
N GLU A 31 -7.03 -14.35 -2.45
CA GLU A 31 -7.76 -15.22 -3.38
C GLU A 31 -7.49 -14.86 -4.85
N GLY A 32 -6.83 -13.73 -5.10
CA GLY A 32 -6.50 -13.22 -6.43
C GLY A 32 -7.54 -12.28 -7.01
N ASN A 33 -8.52 -11.82 -6.22
CA ASN A 33 -9.47 -10.81 -6.66
C ASN A 33 -8.81 -9.41 -6.59
N PRO A 34 -9.02 -8.55 -7.59
CA PRO A 34 -8.48 -7.19 -7.56
C PRO A 34 -9.14 -6.36 -6.45
N ILE A 35 -8.34 -5.61 -5.70
CA ILE A 35 -8.82 -4.72 -4.63
C ILE A 35 -9.12 -3.35 -5.22
N ASP A 36 -10.36 -2.89 -5.04
CA ASP A 36 -10.78 -1.55 -5.47
C ASP A 36 -10.37 -0.46 -4.48
N LYS A 37 -9.86 0.67 -4.98
CA LYS A 37 -9.53 1.86 -4.18
C LYS A 37 -8.63 1.57 -2.98
N PRO A 38 -7.52 0.82 -3.07
CA PRO A 38 -6.51 0.83 -2.01
C PRO A 38 -5.82 2.20 -1.99
N LYS A 39 -5.52 2.68 -0.80
CA LYS A 39 -4.68 3.86 -0.60
C LYS A 39 -3.22 3.42 -0.69
N VAL A 40 -2.41 4.18 -1.44
CA VAL A 40 -0.97 3.97 -1.56
C VAL A 40 -0.23 5.21 -1.09
N ILE A 41 0.82 5.00 -0.29
CA ILE A 41 1.79 6.04 0.08
C ILE A 41 3.12 5.68 -0.56
N VAL A 42 3.74 6.64 -1.22
CA VAL A 42 4.98 6.47 -1.97
C VAL A 42 6.11 7.19 -1.25
N TYR A 43 7.21 6.48 -1.03
CA TYR A 43 8.46 7.01 -0.47
C TYR A 43 9.59 6.83 -1.47
N ASP A 44 10.54 7.78 -1.48
CA ASP A 44 11.75 7.69 -2.29
C ASP A 44 12.77 6.70 -1.69
N SER A 45 13.92 6.54 -2.33
CA SER A 45 14.97 5.61 -1.88
C SER A 45 15.58 5.95 -0.51
N LEU A 46 15.34 7.15 0.02
CA LEU A 46 15.78 7.61 1.34
C LEU A 46 14.62 7.61 2.35
N HIS A 47 13.52 6.91 2.05
CA HIS A 47 12.31 6.84 2.86
C HIS A 47 11.64 8.21 3.10
N ARG A 48 11.87 9.19 2.22
CA ARG A 48 11.17 10.47 2.30
C ARG A 48 9.83 10.37 1.59
N PHE A 49 8.80 10.95 2.20
CA PHE A 49 7.47 11.02 1.62
C PHE A 49 7.50 11.71 0.26
N VAL A 50 6.90 11.08 -0.76
CA VAL A 50 6.78 11.64 -2.11
C VAL A 50 5.34 12.07 -2.35
N LYS A 51 4.38 11.15 -2.19
CA LYS A 51 2.95 11.40 -2.40
C LYS A 51 2.07 10.33 -1.79
N GLU A 52 0.79 10.64 -1.71
CA GLU A 52 -0.28 9.73 -1.35
C GLU A 52 -1.36 9.75 -2.44
N GLU A 53 -1.92 8.59 -2.79
CA GLU A 53 -2.97 8.47 -3.79
C GLU A 53 -3.96 7.33 -3.46
N VAL A 54 -5.22 7.47 -3.88
CA VAL A 54 -6.18 6.35 -3.93
C VAL A 54 -6.16 5.71 -5.31
N VAL A 55 -5.84 4.42 -5.37
CA VAL A 55 -5.72 3.65 -6.60
C VAL A 55 -7.10 3.19 -7.06
N ASN A 56 -7.72 3.85 -8.05
CA ASN A 56 -8.97 3.36 -8.65
C ASN A 56 -8.82 1.91 -9.16
N LYS A 57 -9.93 1.14 -9.11
CA LYS A 57 -10.05 -0.30 -9.46
C LYS A 57 -9.00 -0.77 -10.46
N THR A 58 -8.16 -1.69 -10.00
CA THR A 58 -7.33 -2.52 -10.88
C THR A 58 -8.29 -3.36 -11.71
N ASP A 59 -8.42 -3.05 -13.00
CA ASP A 59 -9.38 -3.79 -13.82
C ASP A 59 -8.95 -5.26 -13.99
N PHE A 60 -9.95 -6.14 -14.15
CA PHE A 60 -9.77 -7.58 -14.36
C PHE A 60 -9.00 -7.91 -15.66
N LYS A 61 -8.66 -6.90 -16.48
CA LYS A 61 -7.91 -7.02 -17.74
C LYS A 61 -6.41 -6.76 -17.57
N GLY A 62 -5.93 -6.58 -16.34
CA GLY A 62 -4.51 -6.41 -16.08
C GLY A 62 -3.99 -5.03 -16.46
N GLN A 63 -4.86 -4.01 -16.57
CA GLN A 63 -4.39 -2.63 -16.63
C GLN A 63 -3.99 -2.19 -15.23
N ILE A 64 -2.73 -2.49 -15.00
CA ILE A 64 -1.94 -2.06 -13.87
C ILE A 64 -1.99 -0.52 -13.78
N LYS A 65 -2.51 0.04 -12.68
CA LYS A 65 -2.58 1.50 -12.54
C LYS A 65 -1.17 2.09 -12.42
N LYS A 66 -0.97 3.19 -13.14
CA LYS A 66 0.27 3.97 -13.22
C LYS A 66 0.33 4.95 -12.05
N ILE A 67 1.28 4.75 -11.13
CA ILE A 67 1.67 5.74 -10.14
C ILE A 67 2.77 6.58 -10.77
N GLU A 68 2.43 7.81 -11.16
CA GLU A 68 3.41 8.76 -11.71
C GLU A 68 4.55 9.00 -10.72
N ILE A 69 5.79 8.89 -11.18
CA ILE A 69 7.01 9.18 -10.43
C ILE A 69 7.81 10.24 -11.20
N GLN A 70 8.65 10.98 -10.51
CA GLN A 70 9.43 12.05 -11.16
C GLN A 70 10.68 11.51 -11.87
N ASN A 71 11.30 10.44 -11.33
CA ASN A 71 12.58 9.93 -11.82
C ASN A 71 12.60 8.39 -11.75
N PHE A 72 13.42 7.75 -12.57
CA PHE A 72 13.71 6.32 -12.40
C PHE A 72 14.52 6.09 -11.12
N GLY A 73 14.24 5.01 -10.40
CA GLY A 73 14.86 4.78 -9.09
C GLY A 73 14.21 3.68 -8.27
N THR A 74 14.60 3.60 -7.00
CA THR A 74 13.97 2.72 -6.01
C THR A 74 12.95 3.52 -5.20
N TYR A 75 11.79 2.93 -5.03
CA TYR A 75 10.67 3.47 -4.26
C TYR A 75 10.19 2.44 -3.25
N TYR A 76 9.67 2.92 -2.13
CA TYR A 76 9.00 2.10 -1.12
C TYR A 76 7.53 2.50 -1.09
N LEU A 77 6.65 1.50 -1.17
CA LEU A 77 5.21 1.71 -1.25
C LEU A 77 4.54 1.10 -0.03
N GLN A 78 3.60 1.84 0.57
CA GLN A 78 2.74 1.33 1.63
C GLN A 78 1.31 1.26 1.12
N PHE A 79 0.60 0.18 1.45
CA PHE A 79 -0.78 -0.01 1.02
C PHE A 79 -1.70 -0.15 2.21
N SER A 80 -2.85 0.53 2.16
CA SER A 80 -3.92 0.37 3.15
C SER A 80 -5.28 0.35 2.49
N LYS A 81 -6.17 -0.46 3.05
CA LYS A 81 -7.57 -0.57 2.62
C LYS A 81 -8.40 -1.07 3.79
N GLU A 82 -9.56 -0.46 4.00
CA GLU A 82 -10.53 -0.94 4.98
C GLU A 82 -10.90 -2.41 4.74
N GLY A 83 -10.91 -3.21 5.80
CA GLY A 83 -11.16 -4.66 5.72
C GLY A 83 -9.94 -5.51 5.36
N TYR A 84 -8.75 -4.91 5.17
CA TYR A 84 -7.50 -5.62 4.87
C TYR A 84 -6.40 -5.26 5.87
N GLU A 85 -5.46 -6.19 6.10
CA GLU A 85 -4.22 -5.90 6.80
C GLU A 85 -3.38 -4.92 5.96
N PRO A 86 -2.88 -3.80 6.54
CA PRO A 86 -2.02 -2.86 5.82
C PRO A 86 -0.69 -3.52 5.47
N ILE A 87 -0.10 -3.11 4.36
CA ILE A 87 1.24 -3.52 3.95
C ILE A 87 2.18 -2.36 4.18
N GLU A 88 3.13 -2.58 5.08
CA GLU A 88 4.05 -1.54 5.58
C GLU A 88 5.18 -1.20 4.62
N GLU A 89 5.59 -2.11 3.73
CA GLU A 89 6.63 -1.80 2.76
C GLU A 89 6.63 -2.77 1.56
N VAL A 90 6.56 -2.21 0.36
CA VAL A 90 6.84 -2.90 -0.91
C VAL A 90 7.92 -2.12 -1.63
N ARG A 91 9.11 -2.72 -1.73
CA ARG A 91 10.23 -2.13 -2.48
C ARG A 91 10.05 -2.37 -3.97
N VAL A 92 10.10 -1.30 -4.76
CA VAL A 92 10.00 -1.32 -6.22
C VAL A 92 11.19 -0.58 -6.81
N THR A 93 11.94 -1.23 -7.71
CA THR A 93 12.99 -0.56 -8.48
C THR A 93 12.49 -0.37 -9.91
N TRP A 94 12.27 0.88 -10.31
CA TRP A 94 11.76 1.24 -11.63
C TRP A 94 12.88 1.82 -12.50
N LYS A 95 13.38 1.03 -13.47
CA LYS A 95 14.43 1.44 -14.42
C LYS A 95 13.90 1.98 -15.76
N ASN A 96 12.98 1.28 -16.42
CA ASN A 96 12.29 1.70 -17.64
C ASN A 96 11.02 0.83 -17.84
N ASP A 97 9.96 1.43 -18.37
CA ASP A 97 8.70 0.78 -18.75
C ASP A 97 8.84 -0.46 -19.65
N MET A 98 9.90 -0.58 -20.45
CA MET A 98 10.16 -1.75 -21.31
C MET A 98 10.76 -2.94 -20.57
N VAL A 99 11.41 -2.71 -19.42
CA VAL A 99 12.18 -3.74 -18.68
C VAL A 99 11.50 -4.11 -17.36
N ASN A 100 10.78 -3.17 -16.74
CA ASN A 100 10.15 -3.42 -15.45
C ASN A 100 8.85 -4.20 -15.63
N ARG A 101 8.77 -5.37 -14.99
CA ARG A 101 7.49 -6.03 -14.75
C ARG A 101 6.76 -5.30 -13.63
N SER A 102 5.45 -5.23 -13.76
CA SER A 102 4.58 -4.67 -12.74
C SER A 102 4.60 -5.49 -11.45
N PRO A 103 4.97 -4.90 -10.30
CA PRO A 103 4.81 -5.58 -9.03
C PRO A 103 3.34 -5.97 -8.80
N ILE A 104 3.15 -7.15 -8.24
CA ILE A 104 1.86 -7.66 -7.79
C ILE A 104 1.90 -7.69 -6.27
N VAL A 105 0.98 -6.97 -5.65
CA VAL A 105 0.84 -6.88 -4.21
C VAL A 105 -0.40 -7.66 -3.78
N LYS A 106 -0.23 -8.52 -2.77
CA LYS A 106 -1.31 -9.32 -2.19
C LYS A 106 -1.61 -8.86 -0.78
N MET A 107 -2.79 -8.29 -0.55
CA MET A 107 -3.27 -7.92 0.77
C MET A 107 -4.07 -9.06 1.38
N LYS A 108 -3.97 -9.23 2.70
CA LYS A 108 -4.76 -10.22 3.43
C LYS A 108 -6.01 -9.56 3.98
N LEU A 109 -7.13 -10.28 4.01
CA LEU A 109 -8.31 -9.81 4.74
C LEU A 109 -7.93 -9.61 6.21
N LEU A 110 -8.47 -8.55 6.80
CA LEU A 110 -8.34 -8.33 8.23
C LEU A 110 -9.11 -9.44 8.94
N ASN A 111 -8.40 -10.29 9.68
CA ASN A 111 -9.06 -11.35 10.45
C ASN A 111 -10.01 -10.70 11.47
N ALA A 112 -11.32 -10.92 11.32
CA ALA A 112 -12.34 -10.43 12.24
C ALA A 112 -12.08 -10.88 13.70
N SER A 113 -11.39 -12.01 13.89
CA SER A 113 -10.98 -12.48 15.22
C SER A 113 -9.94 -11.57 15.88
N LYS A 114 -9.02 -10.95 15.13
CA LYS A 114 -8.04 -10.00 15.67
C LYS A 114 -8.73 -8.69 16.09
N SER A 115 -9.67 -8.18 15.29
CA SER A 115 -10.37 -6.92 15.61
C SER A 115 -11.36 -7.08 16.77
N LEU A 116 -12.13 -8.18 16.80
CA LEU A 116 -12.98 -8.49 17.95
C LEU A 116 -12.15 -8.73 19.21
N SER A 117 -11.05 -9.48 19.15
CA SER A 117 -10.21 -9.77 20.31
C SER A 117 -9.65 -8.50 20.94
N TRP A 118 -9.22 -7.51 20.15
CA TRP A 118 -8.75 -6.22 20.65
C TRP A 118 -9.85 -5.45 21.39
N MET A 119 -11.07 -5.38 20.83
CA MET A 119 -12.22 -4.77 21.51
C MET A 119 -12.56 -5.45 22.84
N TRP A 120 -12.53 -6.78 22.90
CA TRP A 120 -12.82 -7.52 24.14
C TRP A 120 -11.75 -7.30 25.21
N TRP A 121 -10.48 -7.12 24.82
CA TRP A 121 -9.42 -6.75 25.77
C TRP A 121 -9.62 -5.36 26.36
N GLU A 122 -10.03 -4.37 25.55
CA GLU A 122 -10.34 -3.03 26.06
C GLU A 122 -11.54 -3.02 27.02
N ILE A 123 -12.63 -3.71 26.65
CA ILE A 123 -13.82 -3.84 27.51
C ILE A 123 -13.46 -4.56 28.83
N GLY A 124 -12.68 -5.63 28.75
CA GLY A 124 -12.20 -6.37 29.92
C GLY A 124 -11.33 -5.51 30.85
N ALA A 125 -10.43 -4.69 30.30
CA ALA A 125 -9.59 -3.78 31.06
C ALA A 125 -10.39 -2.69 31.78
N VAL A 126 -11.39 -2.10 31.12
CA VAL A 126 -12.28 -1.09 31.74
C VAL A 126 -13.09 -1.69 32.88
N MET A 127 -13.66 -2.89 32.70
CA MET A 127 -14.40 -3.57 33.76
C MET A 127 -13.53 -3.90 34.98
N LEU A 128 -12.28 -4.32 34.76
CA LEU A 128 -11.33 -4.60 35.84
C LEU A 128 -10.98 -3.33 36.63
N LEU A 129 -10.76 -2.20 35.94
CA LEU A 129 -10.49 -0.92 36.60
C LEU A 129 -11.66 -0.45 37.46
N MET A 130 -12.89 -0.57 36.95
CA MET A 130 -14.10 -0.24 37.70
C MET A 130 -14.27 -1.12 38.94
N ALA A 131 -14.00 -2.44 38.82
CA ALA A 131 -14.04 -3.36 39.96
C ALA A 131 -12.98 -3.02 41.02
N LEU A 132 -11.75 -2.68 40.61
CA LEU A 132 -10.68 -2.25 41.52
C LEU A 132 -11.02 -0.93 42.24
N GLN A 133 -11.61 0.03 41.54
CA GLN A 133 -12.07 1.28 42.16
C GLN A 133 -13.19 1.01 43.18
N GLY A 134 -14.17 0.18 42.82
CA GLY A 134 -15.25 -0.24 43.72
C GLY A 134 -14.73 -0.99 44.96
N TYR A 135 -13.79 -1.91 44.78
CA TYR A 135 -13.14 -2.63 45.87
C TYR A 135 -12.39 -1.69 46.82
N LYS A 136 -11.67 -0.70 46.29
CA LYS A 136 -10.94 0.29 47.11
C LYS A 136 -11.89 1.12 47.99
N ILE A 137 -13.04 1.52 47.45
CA ILE A 137 -14.08 2.26 48.18
C ILE A 137 -14.71 1.37 49.26
N PHE A 138 -15.04 0.12 48.91
CA PHE A 138 -15.63 -0.84 49.85
C PHE A 138 -14.69 -1.14 51.02
N ARG A 139 -13.41 -1.44 50.74
CA ARG A 139 -12.38 -1.69 51.76
C ARG A 139 -12.19 -0.49 52.69
N LYS A 140 -12.18 0.73 52.14
CA LYS A 140 -12.07 1.96 52.94
C LYS A 140 -13.28 2.12 53.88
N LYS A 141 -14.50 1.81 53.41
CA LYS A 141 -15.73 1.89 54.20
C LYS A 141 -15.82 0.80 55.27
N TYR A 142 -15.30 -0.39 55.00
CA TYR A 142 -15.25 -1.51 55.95
C TYR A 142 -14.26 -1.24 57.09
N ASN A 143 -13.04 -0.80 56.78
CA ASN A 143 -12.03 -0.47 57.80
C ASN A 143 -12.45 0.70 58.69
N ASN A 144 -13.22 1.67 58.18
CA ASN A 144 -13.69 2.82 58.96
C ASN A 144 -14.90 2.49 59.86
N LYS A 145 -15.49 1.29 59.74
CA LYS A 145 -16.58 0.80 60.60
C LYS A 145 -16.10 -0.13 61.72
N ASN A 146 -14.84 -0.58 61.64
CA ASN A 146 -14.21 -1.51 62.60
C ASN A 146 -13.16 -0.81 63.47
N LEU A 147 -13.20 0.52 63.56
CA LEU A 147 -12.42 1.36 64.47
C LEU A 147 -13.37 2.06 65.45
#